data_AF-A0A2K3QF19-F1
#
_entry.id   AF-A0A2K3QF19-F1
#
_cell.length_a   1.000
_cell.length_b   1.000
_cell.length_c   1.000
_cell.angle_alpha   90.00
_cell.angle_beta   90.00
_cell.angle_gamma   90.00
#
_symmetry.space_group_name_H-M   'P 1'
#
loop_
_entity.id
_entity.type
_entity.pdbx_description
1 polymer ?
#
loop_
_entity_poly.entity_id
_entity_poly.type
_entity_poly.pdbx_seq_one_letter_code
_entity_poly.pdbx_strand_id
1 'polypeptide(L)' 'MVPDDVWRDLQPDPEIIELEARRDKFKNGRYRIRGTEHEEIRELTKTIRTKRAQREKDLRNIIESTPWYLDPASNDSGG' A
#
# COMPACT_ATOMS: atom_id res chain seq x y z
N MET A 1 -0.08 5.80 17.35
CA MET A 1 -0.93 5.84 16.14
C MET A 1 -0.25 6.80 15.18
N VAL A 2 0.07 6.37 13.95
CA VAL A 2 0.70 7.23 12.94
C VAL A 2 -0.36 8.21 12.40
N PRO A 3 -0.09 9.53 12.32
CA PRO A 3 -1.05 10.50 11.81
C PRO A 3 -1.46 10.25 10.35
N ASP A 4 -2.72 10.54 10.01
CA ASP A 4 -3.28 10.30 8.67
C ASP A 4 -2.56 11.07 7.55
N ASP A 5 -2.00 12.25 7.86
CA ASP A 5 -1.25 13.06 6.90
C ASP A 5 0.06 12.36 6.47
N VAL A 6 0.71 11.66 7.41
CA VAL A 6 1.91 10.84 7.11
C VAL A 6 1.55 9.70 6.17
N TRP A 7 0.39 9.07 6.36
CA TRP A 7 -0.08 8.02 5.47
C TRP A 7 -0.42 8.52 4.07
N ARG A 8 -0.92 9.76 3.95
CA ARG A 8 -1.28 10.37 2.67
C ARG A 8 -0.07 10.75 1.82
N ASP A 9 1.01 11.18 2.45
CA ASP A 9 2.24 11.58 1.76
C ASP A 9 3.10 10.39 1.31
N LEU A 10 2.82 9.20 1.85
CA LEU A 10 3.53 7.98 1.48
C LEU A 10 3.15 7.52 0.07
N GLN A 11 4.13 7.55 -0.82
CA GLN A 11 3.97 7.04 -2.17
C GLN A 11 3.56 5.55 -2.15
N PRO A 12 2.67 5.11 -3.06
CA PRO A 12 2.32 3.71 -3.18
C PRO A 12 3.56 2.88 -3.56
N ASP A 13 3.56 1.61 -3.18
CA ASP A 13 4.62 0.70 -3.60
C ASP A 13 4.62 0.53 -5.12
N PRO A 14 5.75 0.75 -5.82
CA PRO A 14 5.82 0.53 -7.26
C PRO A 14 5.40 -0.88 -7.68
N GLU A 15 5.68 -1.89 -6.85
CA GLU A 15 5.27 -3.27 -7.12
C GLU A 15 3.75 -3.45 -6.97
N ILE A 16 3.13 -2.77 -6.00
CA ILE A 16 1.67 -2.76 -5.87
C ILE A 16 1.03 -2.09 -7.09
N ILE A 17 1.58 -0.97 -7.56
CA ILE A 17 1.10 -0.26 -8.75
C ILE A 17 1.16 -1.18 -9.98
N GLU A 18 2.27 -1.90 -10.17
CA GLU A 18 2.44 -2.83 -11.29
C GLU A 18 1.44 -3.99 -11.23
N LEU A 19 1.23 -4.58 -10.05
CA LEU A 19 0.25 -5.64 -9.83
C LEU A 19 -1.18 -5.16 -10.09
N GLU A 20 -1.51 -3.92 -9.72
CA GLU A 20 -2.81 -3.32 -10.01
C GLU A 20 -3.00 -3.06 -11.50
N ALA A 21 -1.99 -2.52 -12.18
CA ALA A 21 -2.02 -2.36 -13.64
C ALA A 21 -2.19 -3.70 -14.35
N ARG A 22 -1.54 -4.77 -13.86
CA ARG A 22 -1.69 -6.13 -14.38
C ARG A 22 -3.11 -6.67 -14.15
N ARG A 23 -3.65 -6.52 -12.93
CA ARG A 23 -5.06 -6.87 -12.61
C ARG A 23 -6.05 -6.12 -13.51
N ASP A 24 -5.80 -4.85 -13.78
CA ASP A 24 -6.70 -4.02 -14.59
C ASP A 24 -6.62 -4.37 -16.08
N LYS A 25 -5.46 -4.81 -16.59
CA LYS A 25 -5.35 -5.43 -17.92
C LYS A 25 -6.21 -6.69 -18.04
N PHE A 26 -6.22 -7.54 -17.01
CA PHE A 26 -7.09 -8.72 -16.96
C PHE A 26 -8.59 -8.36 -16.89
N LYS A 27 -8.96 -7.21 -16.33
CA LYS A 27 -10.36 -6.74 -16.29
C LYS A 27 -10.81 -6.04 -17.58
N ASN A 28 -9.92 -5.26 -18.21
CA ASN A 28 -10.23 -4.46 -19.40
C ASN A 28 -10.01 -5.21 -20.72
N GLY A 29 -9.23 -6.28 -20.71
CA GLY A 29 -9.29 -7.29 -21.75
C GLY A 29 -10.66 -7.93 -21.71
N ARG A 30 -11.52 -7.62 -22.70
CA ARG A 30 -12.53 -8.58 -23.17
C ARG A 30 -11.91 -9.98 -23.09
N TYR A 31 -12.64 -11.02 -22.68
CA TYR A 31 -12.60 -12.37 -23.24
C TYR A 31 -13.03 -13.41 -22.22
N ARG A 32 -13.65 -14.44 -22.77
CA ARG A 32 -14.54 -15.39 -22.13
C ARG A 32 -13.79 -16.72 -22.07
N ILE A 33 -12.65 -16.78 -21.37
CA ILE A 33 -11.89 -18.02 -21.20
C ILE A 33 -12.10 -18.51 -19.77
N ARG A 34 -12.96 -19.51 -19.67
CA ARG A 34 -13.56 -20.02 -18.43
C ARG A 34 -12.50 -20.78 -17.60
N GLY A 35 -12.15 -20.28 -16.41
CA GLY A 35 -11.47 -21.05 -15.37
C GLY A 35 -10.18 -20.41 -14.82
N THR A 36 -9.17 -20.22 -15.67
CA THR A 36 -7.81 -19.86 -15.25
C THR A 36 -7.62 -18.38 -14.89
N GLU A 37 -8.28 -17.46 -15.61
CA GLU A 37 -8.13 -16.02 -15.35
C GLU A 37 -8.76 -15.56 -14.02
N HIS A 38 -9.82 -16.24 -13.55
CA HIS A 38 -10.40 -15.95 -12.24
C HIS A 38 -9.39 -16.28 -11.14
N GLU A 39 -8.68 -17.39 -11.28
CA GLU A 39 -7.64 -17.78 -10.35
C GLU A 39 -6.48 -16.78 -10.38
N GLU A 40 -6.03 -16.33 -11.55
CA GLU A 40 -5.01 -15.29 -11.67
C GLU A 40 -5.43 -13.95 -11.04
N ILE A 41 -6.65 -13.47 -11.30
CA ILE A 41 -7.17 -12.23 -10.67
C ILE A 41 -7.25 -12.40 -9.15
N ARG A 42 -7.65 -13.59 -8.68
CA ARG A 42 -7.74 -13.90 -7.24
C ARG A 42 -6.35 -13.92 -6.60
N GLU A 43 -5.37 -14.55 -7.23
CA GLU A 43 -3.99 -14.58 -6.76
C GLU A 43 -3.32 -13.19 -6.79
N LEU A 44 -3.55 -12.40 -7.85
CA LEU A 44 -3.12 -11.00 -7.91
C LEU A 44 -3.75 -10.19 -6.78
N THR A 45 -5.05 -10.36 -6.52
CA THR A 45 -5.75 -9.65 -5.45
C THR A 45 -5.22 -10.02 -4.07
N LYS A 46 -4.97 -11.32 -3.82
CA LYS A 46 -4.34 -11.78 -2.57
C LYS A 46 -2.94 -11.19 -2.42
N THR A 47 -2.13 -11.25 -3.46
CA THR A 47 -0.76 -10.72 -3.47
C THR A 47 -0.73 -9.23 -3.17
N ILE A 48 -1.58 -8.44 -3.82
CA ILE A 48 -1.72 -6.99 -3.56
C ILE A 48 -2.11 -6.75 -2.10
N ARG A 49 -3.07 -7.50 -1.56
CA ARG A 49 -3.49 -7.38 -0.15
C ARG A 49 -2.34 -7.68 0.82
N THR A 50 -1.62 -8.77 0.60
CA THR A 50 -0.48 -9.15 1.45
C THR A 50 0.62 -8.09 1.39
N LYS A 51 0.96 -7.58 0.20
CA LYS A 51 1.98 -6.53 0.05
C LYS A 51 1.56 -5.22 0.71
N ARG A 52 0.29 -4.82 0.62
CA ARG A 52 -0.23 -3.65 1.34
C ARG A 52 -0.08 -3.81 2.85
N ALA A 53 -0.52 -4.94 3.39
CA ALA A 53 -0.44 -5.20 4.83
C ALA A 53 1.02 -5.24 5.33
N GLN A 54 1.92 -5.85 4.54
CA GLN A 54 3.34 -5.89 4.87
C GLN A 54 3.95 -4.49 4.84
N ARG A 55 3.68 -3.70 3.80
CA ARG A 55 4.16 -2.32 3.70
C ARG A 55 3.63 -1.43 4.82
N GLU A 56 2.35 -1.57 5.20
CA GLU A 56 1.78 -0.86 6.35
C GLU A 56 2.53 -1.20 7.64
N LYS A 57 2.81 -2.48 7.86
CA LYS A 57 3.58 -2.94 9.03
C LYS A 57 5.00 -2.38 9.01
N ASP A 58 5.68 -2.42 7.87
CA ASP A 58 7.05 -1.92 7.75
C ASP A 58 7.12 -0.40 7.95
N LEU A 59 6.19 0.35 7.36
CA LEU A 59 6.08 1.80 7.55
C LEU A 59 5.78 2.16 9.00
N ARG A 60 4.88 1.42 9.65
CA ARG A 60 4.61 1.59 11.09
C ARG A 60 5.87 1.37 11.93
N ASN A 61 6.60 0.29 11.68
CA ASN A 61 7.85 0.00 12.38
C ASN A 61 8.89 1.10 12.15
N ILE A 62 9.02 1.60 10.92
CA ILE A 62 9.93 2.68 10.59
C ILE A 62 9.55 3.93 11.39
N ILE A 63 8.28 4.35 11.32
CA ILE A 63 7.80 5.57 11.98
C ILE A 63 7.94 5.46 13.51
N GLU A 64 7.61 4.32 14.09
CA GLU A 64 7.76 4.06 15.54
C GLU A 64 9.24 4.04 15.98
N SER A 65 10.16 3.64 15.10
CA SER A 65 11.61 3.64 15.34
C SER A 65 12.27 5.00 15.07
N THR A 66 11.58 5.92 14.39
CA THR A 66 12.08 7.18 13.85
C THR A 66 11.87 8.30 14.89
N PRO A 67 12.92 8.77 15.60
CA PRO A 67 12.79 9.61 16.81
C PRO A 67 12.08 10.95 16.60
N TRP A 68 12.23 11.51 15.41
CA TRP A 68 11.70 12.80 14.95
C TRP A 68 10.17 12.89 14.86
N TYR A 69 9.43 11.82 15.18
CA TYR A 69 7.96 11.82 15.24
C TYR A 69 7.39 11.54 16.65
N LEU A 70 8.24 11.27 17.65
CA LEU A 70 7.82 10.92 19.01
C LEU A 70 7.76 12.12 19.98
N ASP A 71 8.09 13.34 19.53
CA ASP A 71 8.08 14.52 20.39
C ASP A 71 6.99 15.54 20.01
N PRO A 72 5.78 15.44 20.58
CA PRO A 72 4.71 16.41 20.33
C PRO A 72 5.04 17.83 20.83
N ALA A 73 6.17 18.03 21.55
CA ALA A 73 6.58 19.33 22.07
C ALA A 73 7.36 20.21 21.06
N SER A 74 7.72 19.69 19.88
CA SER A 74 8.54 20.44 18.90
C SER A 74 7.74 21.24 17.86
N ASN A 75 6.40 21.14 17.86
CA ASN A 75 5.54 21.95 16.99
C ASN A 75 5.03 23.24 17.64
N ASP A 76 5.43 23.55 18.87
CA ASP A 76 5.17 24.84 19.52
C ASP A 76 6.43 25.71 19.48
N SER A 77 6.74 26.23 18.30
CA SER A 77 7.64 27.37 18.13
C SER A 77 6.87 28.47 17.39
N GLY A 78 5.74 28.86 17.98
CA GLY A 78 5.02 30.08 17.67
C GLY A 78 5.01 30.98 18.90
N GLY A 79 6.10 31.73 19.10
CA GLY A 79 6.23 32.76 20.14
C GLY A 79 7.38 33.70 19.81
#